data_AF-G1WFG1-F1
#
_entry.id   AF-G1WFG1-F1
#
_cell.length_a   1.000
_cell.length_b   1.000
_cell.length_c   1.000
_cell.angle_alpha   90.00
_cell.angle_beta   90.00
_cell.angle_gamma   90.00
#
_symmetry.space_group_name_H-M   'P 1'
#
loop_
_entity.id
_entity.type
_entity.pdbx_description
1 polymer ?
#
loop_
_entity_poly.entity_id
_entity_poly.type
_entity_poly.pdbx_seq_one_letter_code
_entity_poly.pdbx_strand_id
1 'polypeptide(L)'
;MVTASTTRFEESDKSEATDLLKSMGLTFNGYLNMAVKQLINQRRIPFEILPAKEEPSEETRRAMIAAEAKEYGLIDDDSPSFTTADEAINWLDGE
;
A
#
# COMPACT_ATOMS: atom_id res chain seq x y z
N MET A 1 12.22 -23.25 -24.53
CA MET A 1 12.67 -24.24 -23.52
C MET A 1 11.87 -23.99 -22.26
N VAL A 2 11.29 -25.03 -21.64
CA VAL A 2 10.54 -24.91 -20.37
C VAL A 2 11.45 -25.44 -19.26
N THR A 3 11.52 -24.72 -18.15
CA THR A 3 12.38 -25.07 -17.01
C THR A 3 11.51 -25.37 -15.79
N ALA A 4 11.81 -26.44 -15.06
CA ALA A 4 11.13 -26.78 -13.83
C ALA A 4 11.70 -26.01 -12.64
N SER A 5 10.88 -25.72 -11.64
CA SER A 5 11.30 -25.09 -10.38
C SER A 5 10.51 -25.71 -9.23
N THR A 6 11.15 -25.91 -8.09
CA THR A 6 10.55 -26.51 -6.89
C THR A 6 10.47 -25.47 -5.78
N THR A 7 9.27 -25.25 -5.26
CA THR A 7 9.01 -24.33 -4.15
C THR A 7 8.28 -25.08 -3.04
N ARG A 8 8.62 -24.78 -1.79
CA ARG A 8 7.98 -25.37 -0.60
C ARG A 8 6.89 -24.44 -0.09
N PHE A 9 5.76 -25.00 0.29
CA PHE A 9 4.61 -24.31 0.87
C PHE A 9 4.13 -25.13 2.06
N GLU A 10 3.53 -24.46 3.04
CA GLU A 10 2.75 -25.15 4.07
C GLU A 10 1.55 -25.84 3.43
N GLU A 11 1.20 -27.03 3.91
CA GLU A 11 0.11 -27.82 3.32
C GLU A 11 -1.25 -27.11 3.48
N SER A 12 -1.45 -26.42 4.61
CA SER A 12 -2.66 -25.62 4.86
C SER A 12 -2.85 -24.55 3.79
N ASP A 13 -1.82 -23.74 3.56
CA ASP A 13 -1.86 -22.57 2.68
C ASP A 13 -2.05 -23.01 1.23
N LYS A 14 -1.38 -24.11 0.85
CA LYS A 14 -1.51 -24.69 -0.49
C LYS A 14 -2.91 -25.25 -0.74
N SER A 15 -3.49 -25.94 0.25
CA SER A 15 -4.84 -26.50 0.14
C SER A 15 -5.87 -25.39 -0.01
N GLU A 16 -5.81 -24.39 0.88
CA GLU A 16 -6.73 -23.24 0.85
C GLU A 16 -6.64 -22.47 -0.47
N ALA A 17 -5.42 -22.12 -0.89
CA ALA A 17 -5.21 -21.42 -2.16
C ALA A 17 -5.70 -22.25 -3.36
N THR A 18 -5.52 -23.58 -3.34
CA THR A 18 -5.98 -24.45 -4.42
C THR A 18 -7.50 -24.46 -4.52
N ASP A 19 -8.22 -24.50 -3.41
CA ASP A 19 -9.68 -24.51 -3.42
C ASP A 19 -10.26 -23.15 -3.84
N LEU A 20 -9.65 -22.05 -3.40
CA LEU A 20 -9.98 -20.70 -3.88
C LEU A 20 -9.73 -20.55 -5.38
N LEU A 21 -8.60 -21.03 -5.89
CA LEU A 21 -8.29 -20.95 -7.33
C LEU A 21 -9.24 -21.81 -8.16
N LYS A 22 -9.66 -22.98 -7.66
CA LYS A 22 -10.65 -23.82 -8.35
C LYS A 22 -11.98 -23.09 -8.55
N SER A 23 -12.45 -22.33 -7.56
CA SER A 23 -13.70 -21.56 -7.72
C SER A 23 -13.57 -20.46 -8.79
N MET A 24 -12.35 -20.02 -9.08
CA MET A 24 -12.03 -19.07 -10.16
C MET A 24 -11.70 -19.77 -11.50
N GLY A 25 -11.76 -21.10 -11.58
CA GLY A 25 -11.39 -21.86 -12.78
C GLY A 25 -9.88 -21.90 -13.05
N LEU A 26 -9.06 -21.63 -12.03
CA LEU A 26 -7.60 -21.60 -12.11
C LEU A 26 -6.98 -22.79 -11.38
N THR A 27 -5.79 -23.17 -11.84
CA THR A 27 -4.94 -24.13 -11.12
C THR A 27 -3.84 -23.38 -10.37
N PHE A 28 -3.31 -23.98 -9.31
CA PHE A 28 -2.20 -23.41 -8.54
C PHE A 28 -0.99 -23.07 -9.44
N ASN A 29 -0.58 -23.99 -10.32
CA ASN A 29 0.49 -23.73 -11.29
C ASN A 29 0.14 -22.64 -12.31
N GLY A 30 -1.12 -22.57 -12.74
CA GLY A 30 -1.61 -21.50 -13.61
C GLY A 30 -1.48 -20.13 -12.96
N TYR A 31 -1.86 -20.01 -11.69
CA TYR A 31 -1.71 -18.80 -10.90
C TYR A 31 -0.24 -18.36 -10.77
N LEU A 32 0.68 -19.26 -10.41
CA LEU A 32 2.11 -18.95 -10.31
C LEU A 32 2.69 -18.47 -11.65
N ASN A 33 2.34 -19.13 -12.76
CA ASN A 33 2.77 -18.70 -14.09
C ASN A 33 2.25 -17.30 -14.45
N MET A 34 1.01 -16.96 -14.07
CA MET A 34 0.47 -15.62 -14.28
C MET A 34 1.18 -14.58 -13.42
N ALA A 35 1.46 -14.87 -12.15
CA ALA A 35 2.17 -13.96 -11.26
C ALA A 35 3.56 -13.60 -11.84
N VAL A 36 4.30 -14.58 -12.37
CA VAL A 36 5.58 -14.34 -13.04
C VAL A 36 5.42 -13.45 -14.27
N LYS A 37 4.39 -13.68 -15.09
CA LYS A 37 4.10 -12.81 -16.25
C LYS A 37 3.73 -11.38 -15.83
N GLN A 38 2.94 -11.23 -14.77
CA GLN A 38 2.56 -9.92 -14.25
C GLN A 38 3.78 -9.15 -13.72
N LEU A 39 4.67 -9.82 -12.99
CA LEU A 39 5.93 -9.25 -12.54
C LEU A 39 6.76 -8.71 -13.71
N ILE A 40 6.92 -9.51 -14.78
CA ILE A 40 7.68 -9.10 -15.97
C ILE A 40 7.01 -7.92 -16.68
N ASN A 41 5.69 -7.98 -16.85
CA ASN A 41 4.94 -6.97 -17.61
C ASN A 41 4.86 -5.63 -16.87
N GLN A 42 4.65 -5.65 -15.55
CA GLN A 42 4.43 -4.44 -14.76
C GLN A 42 5.71 -3.92 -14.07
N ARG A 43 6.80 -4.69 -14.09
CA ARG A 43 8.07 -4.35 -13.40
C ARG A 43 7.88 -4.02 -11.92
N ARG A 44 6.88 -4.63 -11.28
CA ARG A 44 6.55 -4.50 -9.87
C ARG A 44 6.04 -5.81 -9.30
N ILE A 45 5.98 -5.89 -7.97
CA ILE A 45 5.44 -7.03 -7.25
C ILE A 45 3.94 -7.19 -7.60
N PRO A 46 3.47 -8.39 -8.01
CA PRO A 46 2.11 -8.62 -8.51
C PRO A 46 1.09 -8.83 -7.39
N PHE A 47 1.21 -8.07 -6.30
CA PHE A 47 0.24 -7.97 -5.22
C PHE A 47 0.40 -6.61 -4.55
N GLU A 48 -0.68 -6.11 -3.96
CA GLU A 48 -0.63 -4.92 -3.13
C GLU A 48 -0.01 -5.28 -1.79
N ILE A 49 1.07 -4.59 -1.42
CA ILE A 49 1.57 -4.63 -0.05
C ILE A 49 0.64 -3.71 0.72
N LEU A 50 -0.39 -4.30 1.33
CA LEU A 50 -1.24 -3.54 2.25
C LEU A 50 -0.37 -3.17 3.45
N PRO A 51 -0.07 -1.88 3.70
CA PRO A 51 0.50 -1.50 4.98
C PRO A 51 -0.45 -2.00 6.07
N ALA A 52 0.11 -2.44 7.21
CA ALA A 52 -0.70 -2.72 8.39
C ALA A 52 -1.64 -1.53 8.60
N LYS A 53 -2.94 -1.79 8.85
CA LYS A 53 -3.97 -0.76 9.04
C LYS A 53 -3.34 0.48 9.68
N GLU A 54 -3.28 1.56 8.91
CA GLU A 54 -2.72 2.84 9.35
C GLU A 54 -3.66 3.43 10.40
N GLU A 55 -3.63 2.88 11.62
CA GLU A 55 -4.09 3.65 12.77
C GLU A 55 -3.11 4.82 12.89
N PRO A 56 -3.60 6.08 12.82
CA PRO A 56 -2.74 7.24 12.97
C PRO A 56 -1.91 7.07 14.24
N SER A 57 -0.60 7.24 14.13
CA SER A 57 0.25 7.27 15.31
C SER A 57 -0.28 8.32 16.31
N GLU A 58 0.01 8.19 17.60
CA GLU A 58 -0.43 9.18 18.58
C GLU A 58 -0.01 10.61 18.23
N GLU A 59 1.13 10.77 17.54
CA GLU A 59 1.58 12.06 17.01
C GLU A 59 0.67 12.55 15.87
N THR A 60 0.41 11.71 14.87
CA THR A 60 -0.50 12.03 13.75
C THR A 60 -1.90 12.35 14.26
N ARG A 61 -2.38 11.59 15.25
CA ARG A 61 -3.69 11.80 15.87
C ARG A 61 -3.79 13.15 16.57
N ARG A 62 -2.75 13.55 17.31
CA ARG A 62 -2.70 14.87 17.96
C ARG A 62 -2.63 16.00 16.94
N ALA A 63 -1.84 15.83 15.88
CA ALA A 63 -1.75 16.80 14.80
C ALA A 63 -3.10 17.03 14.11
N MET A 64 -3.85 15.96 13.83
CA MET A 64 -5.20 16.05 13.28
C MET A 64 -6.18 16.81 14.20
N ILE A 65 -6.19 16.50 15.50
CA ILE A 65 -7.03 17.20 16.48
C ILE A 65 -6.66 18.69 16.58
N ALA A 66 -5.36 19.00 16.56
CA ALA A 66 -4.89 20.38 16.60
C ALA A 66 -5.30 21.16 15.34
N ALA A 67 -5.18 20.56 14.15
CA ALA A 67 -5.62 21.17 12.90
C ALA A 67 -7.14 21.44 12.90
N GLU A 68 -7.94 20.47 13.36
CA GLU A 68 -9.39 20.62 13.48
C GLU A 68 -9.77 21.72 14.49
N ALA A 69 -9.08 21.81 15.63
CA ALA A 69 -9.29 22.86 16.61
C ALA A 69 -8.93 24.26 16.07
N LYS A 70 -7.89 24.38 15.23
CA LYS A 70 -7.53 25.62 14.53
C LYS A 70 -8.61 26.02 13.53
N GLU A 71 -9.11 25.06 12.74
CA GLU A 71 -10.18 25.31 11.76
C GLU A 71 -11.49 25.79 12.41
N TYR A 72 -11.87 25.21 13.56
CA TYR A 72 -13.03 25.65 14.33
C TYR A 72 -12.79 26.94 15.14
N GLY A 73 -11.58 27.52 15.09
CA GLY A 73 -11.22 28.74 15.83
C GLY A 73 -11.18 28.54 17.35
N LEU A 74 -10.99 27.30 17.83
CA LEU A 74 -10.83 26.98 19.24
C LEU A 74 -9.42 27.34 19.74
N ILE A 75 -8.43 27.33 18.84
CA ILE A 75 -7.06 27.78 19.06
C ILE A 75 -6.60 28.63 17.87
N ASP A 76 -5.61 29.50 18.09
CA ASP A 76 -5.04 30.35 17.04
C ASP A 76 -4.36 29.47 15.97
N ASP A 77 -4.64 29.78 14.70
CA ASP A 77 -3.99 29.14 13.56
C ASP A 77 -2.71 29.88 13.19
N ASP A 78 -1.57 29.32 13.60
CA ASP A 78 -0.21 29.78 13.29
C ASP A 78 0.38 29.09 12.04
N SER A 79 -0.44 28.34 11.28
CA SER A 79 0.03 27.57 10.13
C SER A 79 0.30 28.49 8.93
N PRO A 80 1.37 28.25 8.16
CA PRO A 80 1.66 29.04 6.97
C PRO A 80 0.64 28.73 5.85
N SER A 81 0.14 29.78 5.20
CA SER A 81 -0.74 29.68 4.04
C SER A 81 -0.01 30.05 2.76
N PHE A 82 -0.21 29.30 1.69
CA PHE A 82 0.41 29.54 0.38
C PHE A 82 -0.66 29.73 -0.69
N THR A 83 -0.38 30.56 -1.69
CA THR A 83 -1.34 30.82 -2.78
C THR A 83 -1.00 29.99 -4.02
N THR A 84 0.23 29.48 -4.13
CA THR A 84 0.68 28.64 -5.25
C THR A 84 1.43 27.39 -4.76
N ALA A 85 1.46 26.35 -5.60
CA ALA A 85 2.18 25.11 -5.30
C ALA A 85 3.70 25.34 -5.21
N ASP A 86 4.26 26.21 -6.05
CA ASP A 86 5.69 26.52 -6.05
C ASP A 86 6.13 27.21 -4.74
N GLU A 87 5.31 28.12 -4.19
CA GLU A 87 5.55 28.73 -2.88
C GLU A 87 5.58 27.68 -1.75
N ALA A 88 4.62 26.75 -1.77
CA ALA A 88 4.54 25.69 -0.77
C ALA A 88 5.75 24.73 -0.84
N ILE A 89 6.18 24.35 -2.05
CA ILE A 89 7.35 23.49 -2.26
C ILE A 89 8.62 24.19 -1.77
N ASN A 90 8.82 25.47 -2.12
CA ASN A 90 9.98 26.23 -1.67
C ASN A 90 10.05 26.37 -0.14
N TRP A 91 8.90 26.43 0.55
CA TRP A 91 8.86 26.47 2.00
C TRP A 91 9.16 25.11 2.65
N LEU A 92 8.73 24.00 2.04
CA LEU A 92 9.02 22.64 2.54
C LEU A 92 10.48 22.23 2.31
N ASP A 93 11.08 22.68 1.20
CA ASP A 93 12.46 22.36 0.82
C ASP A 93 13.50 23.28 1.48
N GLY A 94 13.07 24.39 2.10
CA GLY A 94 13.93 25.32 2.81
C GLY A 94 13.97 25.07 4.32
N GLU A 95 15.15 24.80 4.87
CA GLU A 95 15.45 25.09 6.30
C GLU A 95 15.58 26.61 6.53
#